data_AF-V5GF56-F1
#
_entry.id   AF-V5GF56-F1
#
_cell.length_a   1.000
_cell.length_b   1.000
_cell.length_c   1.000
_cell.angle_alpha   90.00
_cell.angle_beta   90.00
_cell.angle_gamma   90.00
#
_symmetry.space_group_name_H-M   'P 1'
#
loop_
_entity.id
_entity.type
_entity.pdbx_description
1 polymer ?
#
loop_
_entity_poly.entity_id
_entity_poly.type
_entity_poly.pdbx_seq_one_letter_code
_entity_poly.pdbx_strand_id
1 'polypeptide(L)'
;QFKAEELRTVIKQCIEKLYSIGLYDALVSDMGSNFIQLANGLRVTPMNPEFVVGDKNIIYLFDTCHLMKATRNNLIKNSFYFDEKKTSWKYVDMFYQRDKKQNYRC
;
A
#
# COMPACT_ATOMS: atom_id res chain seq x y z
N GLN A 1 -7.42 7.16 18.89
CA GLN A 1 -7.13 7.06 17.43
C GLN A 1 -7.12 8.49 16.90
N PHE A 2 -6.01 8.96 16.33
CA PHE A 2 -5.93 10.34 15.78
C PHE A 2 -7.00 10.53 14.70
N LYS A 3 -7.64 11.70 14.66
CA LYS A 3 -8.55 12.05 13.56
C LYS A 3 -7.73 12.36 12.30
N ALA A 4 -8.27 12.10 11.12
CA ALA A 4 -7.55 12.29 9.85
C ALA A 4 -7.01 13.73 9.66
N GLU A 5 -7.73 14.74 10.14
CA GLU A 5 -7.30 16.15 10.10
C GLU A 5 -6.09 16.45 11.01
N GLU A 6 -6.05 15.84 12.19
CA GLU A 6 -4.90 15.97 13.11
C GLU A 6 -3.67 15.32 12.49
N LEU A 7 -3.84 14.13 11.90
CA LEU A 7 -2.78 13.40 11.20
C LEU A 7 -2.23 14.20 10.02
N ARG A 8 -3.11 14.82 9.22
CA ARG A 8 -2.73 15.69 8.11
C ARG A 8 -1.88 16.87 8.58
N THR A 9 -2.29 17.51 9.67
CA THR A 9 -1.58 18.67 10.24
C THR A 9 -0.18 18.27 10.71
N VAL A 10 -0.07 17.18 11.47
CA VAL A 10 1.23 16.68 11.97
C VAL A 10 2.15 16.29 10.82
N ILE A 11 1.65 15.57 9.81
CA ILE A 11 2.45 15.15 8.66
C ILE A 11 3.00 16.35 7.89
N LYS A 12 2.17 17.38 7.64
CA LYS A 12 2.63 18.61 6.98
C LYS A 12 3.74 19.29 7.77
N GLN A 13 3.56 19.44 9.08
CA GLN A 13 4.58 20.04 9.95
C GLN A 13 5.89 19.24 9.97
N CYS A 14 5.80 17.90 9.94
CA CYS A 14 6.99 17.05 9.84
C CYS A 14 7.70 17.24 8.50
N ILE A 15 6.96 17.27 7.38
CA ILE A 15 7.51 17.49 6.04
C ILE A 15 8.19 18.87 5.98
N GLU A 16 7.57 19.93 6.51
CA GLU A 16 8.17 21.27 6.56
C GLU A 16 9.47 21.32 7.39
N LYS A 17 9.53 20.57 8.51
CA LYS A 17 10.74 20.48 9.35
C LYS A 17 11.85 19.67 8.69
N LEU A 18 11.52 18.59 7.99
CA LEU A 18 12.49 17.79 7.25
C LEU A 18 12.99 18.53 6.01
N TYR A 19 12.11 19.34 5.41
CA TYR A 19 12.46 20.24 4.32
C TYR A 19 13.53 21.25 4.72
N SER A 20 13.42 21.87 5.90
CA SER A 20 14.36 22.92 6.33
C SER A 20 15.80 22.42 6.50
N ILE A 21 16.00 21.10 6.54
CA ILE A 21 17.31 20.43 6.59
C ILE A 21 17.66 19.67 5.30
N GLY A 22 16.86 19.82 4.24
CA GLY A 22 17.15 19.26 2.91
C GLY A 22 16.87 17.76 2.74
N LEU A 23 15.95 17.18 3.53
CA LEU A 23 15.66 15.74 3.50
C LEU A 23 14.18 15.45 3.24
N TYR A 24 13.78 15.09 2.01
CA TYR A 24 12.46 14.51 1.72
C TYR A 24 12.31 14.13 0.24
N ASP A 25 11.59 13.05 -0.04
CA ASP A 25 11.15 12.67 -1.40
C ASP A 25 9.75 12.04 -1.41
N ALA A 26 9.39 11.27 -0.38
CA ALA A 26 8.13 10.56 -0.32
C ALA A 26 7.59 10.37 1.11
N LEU A 27 6.26 10.24 1.20
CA LEU A 27 5.53 9.76 2.37
C LEU A 27 5.10 8.32 2.13
N VAL A 28 5.51 7.41 3.01
CA VAL A 28 5.10 6.00 2.97
C VAL A 28 4.30 5.66 4.23
N SER A 29 3.12 5.04 4.07
CA SER A 29 2.27 4.65 5.20
C SER A 29 1.68 3.24 5.05
N ASP A 30 1.13 2.71 6.14
CA ASP A 30 0.26 1.52 6.05
C ASP A 30 -1.12 1.86 5.45
N MET A 31 -2.00 0.84 5.35
CA MET A 31 -3.38 0.96 4.87
C MET A 31 -4.41 1.06 6.01
N GLY A 32 -4.03 1.62 7.15
CA GLY A 32 -4.95 1.90 8.24
C GLY A 32 -6.04 2.89 7.80
N SER A 33 -7.23 2.78 8.39
CA SER A 33 -8.40 3.62 8.01
C SER A 33 -8.09 5.12 7.99
N ASN A 34 -7.27 5.57 8.93
CA ASN A 34 -6.84 6.97 9.03
C ASN A 34 -5.95 7.40 7.85
N PHE A 35 -5.04 6.54 7.39
CA PHE A 35 -4.16 6.82 6.27
C PHE A 35 -4.90 6.72 4.93
N ILE A 36 -5.87 5.82 4.82
CA ILE A 36 -6.78 5.79 3.67
C ILE A 36 -7.58 7.09 3.59
N GLN A 37 -8.14 7.56 4.71
CA GLN A 37 -8.86 8.84 4.75
C GLN A 37 -7.94 10.02 4.44
N LEU A 38 -6.70 10.00 4.92
CA LEU A 38 -5.69 11.01 4.60
C LEU A 38 -5.39 11.04 3.10
N ALA A 39 -5.07 9.88 2.50
CA ALA A 39 -4.78 9.79 1.06
C ALA A 39 -5.95 10.31 0.21
N ASN A 40 -7.19 9.97 0.58
CA ASN A 40 -8.39 10.50 -0.04
C ASN A 40 -8.51 12.03 0.12
N GLY A 41 -8.26 12.55 1.33
CA GLY A 41 -8.28 13.99 1.61
C GLY A 41 -7.19 14.78 0.89
N LEU A 42 -6.06 14.12 0.58
CA LEU A 42 -4.96 14.66 -0.23
C LEU A 42 -5.18 14.48 -1.75
N ARG A 43 -6.23 13.75 -2.16
CA ARG A 43 -6.55 13.42 -3.56
C ARG A 43 -5.43 12.62 -4.25
N VAL A 44 -4.72 11.80 -3.48
CA VAL A 44 -3.70 10.87 -3.98
C VAL A 44 -4.40 9.68 -4.61
N THR A 45 -3.96 9.29 -5.80
CA THR A 45 -4.42 8.10 -6.52
C THR A 45 -3.24 7.42 -7.21
N PRO A 46 -3.37 6.18 -7.70
CA PRO A 46 -2.31 5.55 -8.49
C PRO A 46 -1.90 6.34 -9.74
N MET A 47 -2.82 7.10 -10.34
CA MET A 47 -2.55 7.95 -11.51
C MET A 47 -2.03 9.35 -11.14
N ASN A 48 -2.26 9.77 -9.89
CA ASN A 48 -1.82 11.04 -9.34
C ASN A 48 -1.27 10.80 -7.93
N PRO A 49 -0.03 10.30 -7.80
CA PRO A 49 0.53 9.88 -6.51
C PRO A 49 1.06 11.05 -5.68
N GLU A 50 1.03 12.26 -6.22
CA GLU A 50 1.62 13.45 -5.60
C GLU A 50 0.58 14.31 -4.87
N PHE A 51 1.04 14.94 -3.78
CA PHE A 51 0.31 16.01 -3.10
C PHE A 51 1.26 17.15 -2.72
N VAL A 52 0.69 18.34 -2.48
CA VAL A 52 1.48 19.55 -2.23
C VAL A 52 1.57 19.90 -0.75
N VAL A 53 2.77 20.24 -0.28
CA VAL A 53 3.05 20.88 1.01
C VAL A 53 3.91 22.12 0.77
N GLY A 54 3.35 23.32 1.01
CA GLY A 54 4.00 24.57 0.65
C GLY A 54 4.13 24.70 -0.88
N ASP A 55 5.37 24.79 -1.36
CA ASP A 55 5.74 24.86 -2.78
C ASP A 55 6.26 23.51 -3.33
N LYS A 56 6.09 22.41 -2.57
CA LYS A 56 6.71 21.10 -2.86
C LYS A 56 5.72 20.01 -3.17
N ASN A 57 6.06 19.18 -4.15
CA ASN A 57 5.35 17.94 -4.45
C ASN A 57 5.97 16.79 -3.64
N ILE A 58 5.11 16.02 -2.99
CA ILE A 58 5.47 14.86 -2.18
C ILE A 58 4.78 13.65 -2.80
N ILE A 59 5.54 12.60 -3.10
CA ILE A 59 4.98 11.33 -3.54
C ILE A 59 4.41 10.60 -2.33
N TYR A 60 3.17 10.14 -2.40
CA TYR A 60 2.55 9.31 -1.38
C TYR A 60 2.44 7.87 -1.86
N LEU A 61 2.96 6.92 -1.09
CA LEU A 61 2.86 5.49 -1.36
C LEU A 61 2.34 4.74 -0.14
N PHE A 62 1.58 3.66 -0.37
CA PHE A 62 1.35 2.67 0.66
C PHE A 62 2.53 1.70 0.72
N ASP A 63 2.86 1.21 1.91
CA ASP A 63 3.89 0.21 2.11
C ASP A 63 3.56 -1.04 1.30
N THR A 64 4.51 -1.42 0.43
CA THR A 64 4.44 -2.58 -0.44
C THR A 64 4.26 -3.87 0.36
N CYS A 65 4.90 -4.01 1.52
CA CYS A 65 4.75 -5.18 2.39
C CYS A 65 3.29 -5.34 2.87
N HIS A 66 2.67 -4.23 3.26
CA HIS A 66 1.26 -4.22 3.68
C HIS A 66 0.32 -4.52 2.51
N LEU A 67 0.58 -3.98 1.32
CA LEU A 67 -0.16 -4.28 0.10
C LEU A 67 -0.10 -5.78 -0.23
N MET A 68 1.09 -6.37 -0.27
CA MET A 68 1.28 -7.80 -0.54
C MET A 68 0.56 -8.68 0.50
N LYS A 69 0.65 -8.31 1.79
CA LYS A 69 -0.06 -9.01 2.86
C LYS A 69 -1.57 -8.97 2.67
N ALA A 70 -2.15 -7.82 2.36
CA ALA A 70 -3.58 -7.68 2.12
C ALA A 70 -4.03 -8.46 0.88
N THR A 71 -3.27 -8.39 -0.22
CA THR A 71 -3.53 -9.16 -1.44
C THR A 71 -3.56 -10.66 -1.14
N ARG A 72 -2.54 -11.18 -0.44
CA ARG A 72 -2.49 -12.60 -0.03
C ARG A 72 -3.66 -12.98 0.89
N ASN A 73 -4.01 -12.14 1.85
CA ASN A 73 -5.15 -12.40 2.74
C ASN A 73 -6.48 -12.47 1.97
N ASN A 74 -6.67 -11.60 0.98
CA ASN A 74 -7.84 -11.64 0.11
C ASN A 74 -7.83 -12.87 -0.78
N LEU A 75 -6.67 -13.26 -1.34
CA LEU A 75 -6.53 -14.46 -2.18
C LEU A 75 -6.83 -15.77 -1.41
N ILE A 76 -6.44 -15.84 -0.14
CA ILE A 76 -6.75 -16.99 0.72
C ILE A 76 -8.26 -17.12 0.94
N LYS A 77 -8.97 -16.01 1.11
CA LYS A 77 -10.39 -15.99 1.48
C LYS A 77 -11.34 -16.00 0.29
N ASN A 78 -10.89 -15.54 -0.88
CA ASN A 78 -11.74 -15.27 -2.03
C ASN A 78 -11.18 -15.86 -3.33
N SER A 79 -12.02 -15.92 -4.36
CA SER A 79 -11.56 -16.15 -5.74
C SER A 79 -11.42 -14.83 -6.47
N PHE A 80 -10.48 -14.77 -7.41
CA PHE A 80 -10.17 -13.59 -8.22
C PHE A 80 -10.46 -13.91 -9.68
N TYR A 81 -10.82 -12.89 -10.45
CA TYR A 81 -10.96 -12.98 -11.90
C TYR A 81 -9.87 -12.14 -12.57
N PHE A 82 -9.17 -12.75 -13.52
CA PHE A 82 -8.19 -12.09 -14.38
C PHE A 82 -8.51 -12.51 -15.82
N ASP A 83 -8.80 -11.55 -16.71
CA ASP A 83 -9.17 -11.81 -18.11
C ASP A 83 -10.22 -12.92 -18.25
N GLU A 84 -11.32 -12.79 -17.50
CA GLU A 84 -12.44 -13.75 -17.39
C GLU A 84 -12.09 -15.12 -16.78
N LYS A 85 -10.83 -15.37 -16.45
CA LYS A 85 -10.38 -16.61 -15.80
C LYS A 85 -10.41 -16.48 -14.30
N LYS A 86 -11.02 -17.48 -13.65
CA LYS A 86 -11.10 -17.56 -12.19
C LYS A 86 -9.85 -18.23 -11.60
N THR A 87 -9.16 -17.52 -10.71
CA THR A 87 -8.09 -18.06 -9.86
C THR A 87 -8.48 -18.04 -8.39
N SER A 88 -7.82 -18.85 -7.57
CA SER A 88 -8.02 -18.91 -6.12
C SER A 88 -6.81 -19.57 -5.44
N TRP A 89 -6.77 -19.48 -4.12
CA TRP A 89 -5.74 -20.12 -3.31
C TRP A 89 -5.60 -21.64 -3.53
N LYS A 90 -6.67 -22.30 -3.99
CA LYS A 90 -6.65 -23.74 -4.30
C LYS A 90 -5.55 -24.10 -5.29
N TYR A 91 -5.27 -23.25 -6.28
CA TYR A 91 -4.24 -23.55 -7.28
C TYR A 91 -2.83 -23.44 -6.71
N VAL A 92 -2.60 -22.53 -5.75
CA VAL A 92 -1.34 -22.42 -5.01
C VAL A 92 -1.13 -23.67 -4.15
N ASP A 93 -2.15 -24.10 -3.42
CA ASP A 93 -2.07 -25.33 -2.62
C ASP A 93 -1.85 -26.56 -3.51
N MET A 94 -2.60 -26.72 -4.60
CA MET A 94 -2.42 -27.83 -5.56
C MET A 94 -1.00 -27.88 -6.12
N PHE A 95 -0.42 -26.73 -6.48
CA PHE A 95 0.96 -26.64 -6.92
C PHE A 95 1.91 -27.11 -5.83
N TYR A 96 1.79 -26.56 -4.61
CA TYR A 96 2.62 -26.94 -3.47
C TYR A 96 2.53 -28.45 -3.15
N GLN A 97 1.33 -29.03 -3.13
CA GLN A 97 1.13 -30.46 -2.84
C GLN A 97 1.79 -31.37 -3.89
N ARG A 98 1.92 -30.90 -5.14
CA ARG A 98 2.59 -31.61 -6.23
C ARG A 98 4.11 -31.42 -6.16
N ASP A 99 4.57 -30.18 -5.97
CA ASP A 99 5.98 -29.83 -5.96
C ASP A 99 6.71 -30.44 -4.75
N LYS A 100 6.08 -30.46 -3.56
CA LYS A 100 6.69 -31.04 -2.35
C LYS A 100 7.07 -32.52 -2.46
N LYS A 101 6.49 -33.24 -3.44
CA LYS A 101 6.74 -34.67 -3.72
C LYS A 101 7.87 -34.88 -4.73
N GLN A 102 8.35 -33.82 -5.38
CA GLN A 102 9.43 -33.90 -6.36
C GLN A 102 10.78 -34.01 -5.65
N ASN A 103 11.73 -34.69 -6.30
CA ASN A 103 13.12 -34.79 -5.83
C ASN A 103 13.84 -33.43 -5.91
N TYR A 104 13.42 -32.58 -6.86
CA TYR A 104 13.89 -31.22 -7.03
C TYR A 104 12.67 -30.30 -7.04
N ARG A 105 12.72 -29.27 -6.20
CA ARG A 105 11.65 -28.29 -6.05
C ARG A 105 11.95 -27.07 -6.92
N CYS A 106 10.90 -26.46 -7.44
CA CYS A 106 10.98 -25.17 -8.12
C CYS A 106 10.92 -24.01 -7.11
#